data_AF-A0A0W8FQ27-F1
#
_entry.id   AF-A0A0W8FQ27-F1
#
_cell.length_a   1.000
_cell.length_b   1.000
_cell.length_c   1.000
_cell.angle_alpha   90.00
_cell.angle_beta   90.00
_cell.angle_gamma   90.00
#
_symmetry.space_group_name_H-M   'P 1'
#
loop_
_entity.id
_entity.type
_entity.pdbx_description
1 polymer ?
#
loop_
_entity_poly.entity_id
_entity_poly.type
_entity_poly.pdbx_seq_one_letter_code
_entity_poly.pdbx_strand_id
1 'polypeptide(L)' 'MISTNEAIAEVYWTAFQALPKKEREAVINRFLESSEFMEDVMDMSVIKERQKEPSRPLKAYIAERKRKNR' A
#
# COMPACT_ATOMS: atom_id res chain seq x y z
N MET A 1 12.16 9.20 19.86
CA MET A 1 12.16 7.91 20.59
C MET A 1 11.30 6.98 19.76
N ILE A 2 11.82 5.81 19.37
CA ILE A 2 11.04 4.83 18.60
C ILE A 2 9.94 4.28 19.52
N SER A 3 8.72 4.18 19.02
CA SER A 3 7.61 3.57 19.75
C SER A 3 7.79 2.07 19.89
N THR A 4 7.17 1.46 20.90
CA THR A 4 7.19 0.00 21.07
C THR A 4 6.69 -0.73 19.82
N ASN A 5 5.69 -0.19 19.13
CA ASN A 5 5.13 -0.79 17.92
C ASN A 5 6.12 -0.75 16.75
N GLU A 6 6.83 0.36 16.56
CA GLU A 6 7.87 0.46 15.54
C GLU A 6 9.02 -0.50 15.84
N ALA A 7 9.43 -0.63 17.11
CA ALA A 7 10.46 -1.59 17.49
C ALA A 7 10.05 -3.04 17.20
N ILE A 8 8.79 -3.40 17.47
CA ILE A 8 8.24 -4.72 17.15
C ILE A 8 8.22 -4.93 15.63
N ALA A 9 7.79 -3.94 14.85
CA ALA A 9 7.77 -4.02 13.39
C ALA A 9 9.17 -4.27 12.81
N GLU A 10 10.20 -3.59 13.33
CA GLU A 10 11.60 -3.78 12.91
C GLU A 10 12.12 -5.19 13.19
N VAL A 11 11.70 -5.81 14.30
CA VAL A 11 12.06 -7.21 14.59
C VAL A 11 11.47 -8.15 13.54
N TYR A 12 10.20 -7.99 13.19
CA TYR A 12 9.56 -8.81 12.15
C TYR A 12 10.19 -8.59 10.78
N TRP A 13 10.52 -7.34 10.44
CA TRP A 13 11.17 -7.01 9.19
C TRP A 13 12.55 -7.65 9.08
N THR A 14 13.36 -7.54 10.13
CA THR A 14 14.69 -8.15 10.20
C THR A 14 14.59 -9.67 10.07
N ALA A 15 13.66 -10.30 10.79
CA ALA A 15 13.44 -11.74 10.72
C ALA A 15 13.02 -12.18 9.30
N PHE A 16 12.11 -11.45 8.66
CA PHE A 16 11.70 -11.71 7.28
C PHE A 16 12.87 -11.59 6.30
N GLN A 17 13.71 -10.56 6.42
CA GLN A 17 14.87 -10.39 5.55
C GLN A 17 15.90 -11.51 5.70
N ALA A 18 16.09 -12.02 6.92
CA ALA A 18 17.01 -13.11 7.23
C ALA A 18 16.58 -14.47 6.66
N LEU A 19 15.31 -14.63 6.28
CA LEU A 19 14.83 -15.86 5.66
C LEU A 19 15.52 -16.12 4.31
N PRO A 20 15.77 -17.39 3.94
CA PRO A 20 16.17 -17.72 2.58
C PRO A 20 15.05 -17.40 1.58
N LYS A 21 15.43 -17.30 0.29
CA LYS A 21 14.54 -16.79 -0.77
C LYS A 21 13.20 -17.55 -0.84
N LYS A 22 13.25 -18.88 -0.74
CA LYS A 22 12.07 -19.74 -0.85
C LYS A 22 11.06 -19.46 0.27
N GLU A 23 11.53 -19.25 1.48
CA GLU A 23 10.72 -18.96 2.65
C GLU A 23 10.14 -17.55 2.58
N ARG A 24 10.90 -16.57 2.08
CA ARG A 24 10.37 -15.23 1.80
C ARG A 24 9.24 -15.26 0.77
N GLU A 25 9.42 -16.03 -0.32
CA GLU A 25 8.39 -16.21 -1.35
C GLU A 25 7.11 -16.84 -0.77
N ALA A 26 7.26 -17.85 0.09
CA ALA A 26 6.12 -18.46 0.78
C ALA A 26 5.37 -17.47 1.68
N VAL A 27 6.09 -16.61 2.42
CA VAL A 27 5.48 -15.55 3.24
C VAL A 27 4.74 -14.53 2.37
N ILE A 28 5.36 -14.10 1.26
CA ILE A 28 4.71 -13.18 0.30
C ILE A 28 3.43 -13.80 -0.26
N ASN A 29 3.48 -15.05 -0.71
CA ASN A 29 2.29 -15.73 -1.25
C ASN A 29 1.14 -15.77 -0.23
N ARG A 30 1.45 -16.01 1.05
CA ARG A 30 0.46 -15.96 2.13
C ARG A 30 -0.15 -14.56 2.31
N PHE A 31 0.62 -13.50 2.13
CA PHE A 31 0.06 -12.13 2.15
C PHE A 31 -0.85 -11.88 0.95
N LEU A 32 -0.50 -12.39 -0.24
CA LEU A 32 -1.31 -12.25 -1.45
C LEU A 32 -2.64 -13.02 -1.40
N GLU A 33 -2.76 -14.02 -0.53
CA GLU A 33 -4.04 -14.71 -0.27
C GLU A 33 -5.04 -13.85 0.52
N SER A 34 -4.59 -12.79 1.19
CA SER A 34 -5.47 -11.87 1.91
C SER A 34 -6.04 -10.81 0.97
N SER A 35 -7.37 -10.76 0.86
CA SER A 35 -8.06 -9.76 0.05
C SER A 35 -7.85 -8.34 0.56
N GLU A 36 -7.83 -8.15 1.88
CA GLU A 36 -7.59 -6.85 2.53
C GLU A 36 -6.18 -6.34 2.19
N PHE A 37 -5.17 -7.20 2.32
CA PHE A 37 -3.79 -6.83 1.99
C PHE A 37 -3.64 -6.51 0.50
N MET A 38 -4.29 -7.27 -0.37
CA MET A 38 -4.26 -7.01 -1.81
C MET A 38 -4.91 -5.67 -2.16
N GLU A 39 -6.00 -5.28 -1.49
CA GLU A 39 -6.63 -3.97 -1.63
C GLU A 39 -5.66 -2.84 -1.26
N ASP A 40 -5.00 -2.95 -0.10
CA ASP A 40 -3.99 -1.98 0.33
C ASP A 40 -2.83 -1.85 -0.67
N VAL A 41 -2.34 -2.98 -1.21
CA VAL A 41 -1.26 -2.97 -2.21
C VAL A 41 -1.69 -2.27 -3.50
N MET A 42 -2.93 -2.51 -3.96
CA MET A 42 -3.47 -1.84 -5.13
C MET A 42 -3.62 -0.34 -4.91
N ASP A 43 -4.16 0.07 -3.76
CA ASP A 43 -4.32 1.48 -3.40
C ASP A 43 -2.97 2.20 -3.32
N MET A 44 -1.98 1.57 -2.68
CA MET A 44 -0.62 2.11 -2.62
C MET A 44 -0.01 2.27 -4.02
N SER A 45 -0.28 1.33 -4.94
CA SER A 45 0.18 1.42 -6.33
C SER A 45 -0.44 2.63 -7.05
N VAL A 46 -1.77 2.79 -6.93
CA VAL A 46 -2.49 3.93 -7.51
C VAL A 46 -2.01 5.26 -6.93
N ILE A 47 -1.80 5.34 -5.61
CA ILE A 47 -1.28 6.55 -4.96
C ILE A 47 0.11 6.89 -5.50
N LYS A 48 1.02 5.92 -5.62
CA LYS A 48 2.37 6.13 -6.15
C LYS A 48 2.36 6.59 -7.61
N GLU A 49 1.51 6.01 -8.44
CA GLU A 49 1.37 6.41 -9.84
C GLU A 49 0.91 7.87 -9.95
N ARG A 50 -0.09 8.22 -9.13
CA ARG A 50 -0.75 9.53 -9.18
C ARG A 50 -0.05 10.61 -8.38
N GLN A 51 1.01 10.28 -7.64
CA GLN A 51 1.78 11.24 -6.84
C GLN A 51 2.42 12.36 -7.68
N LYS A 52 2.65 12.11 -8.97
CA LYS A 52 3.20 13.09 -9.92
C LYS A 52 2.12 13.96 -10.59
N GLU A 53 0.85 13.65 -10.41
CA GLU A 53 -0.24 14.46 -10.96
C GLU A 53 -0.30 15.82 -10.24
N PRO A 54 -0.59 16.91 -10.97
CA PRO A 54 -0.83 18.19 -10.32
C PRO A 54 -2.06 18.11 -9.41
N SER A 55 -1.95 18.71 -8.23
CA SER A 55 -3.08 18.88 -7.33
C SER A 55 -4.21 19.63 -8.05
N ARG A 56 -5.45 19.16 -7.85
CA ARG A 56 -6.65 19.80 -8.40
C ARG A 56 -7.59 20.30 -7.29
N PRO A 57 -8.26 21.45 -7.48
CA PRO A 57 -9.27 21.91 -6.54
C PRO A 57 -10.42 20.91 -6.42
N LEU A 58 -10.86 20.62 -5.19
CA LEU A 58 -11.96 19.68 -4.93
C LEU A 58 -13.25 20.04 -5.68
N LYS A 59 -13.57 21.34 -5.77
CA LYS A 59 -14.76 21.83 -6.51
C LYS A 59 -14.68 21.48 -8.01
N ALA A 60 -13.50 21.59 -8.62
CA ALA A 60 -13.30 21.27 -10.03
C ALA A 60 -13.48 19.76 -10.27
N TYR A 61 -12.95 18.91 -9.39
CA TYR A 61 -13.15 17.47 -9.44
C TYR A 61 -14.64 17.07 -9.35
N ILE A 62 -15.38 17.64 -8.39
CA ILE A 62 -16.80 17.34 -8.21
C ILE A 62 -17.61 17.74 -9.46
N ALA A 63 -17.30 18.89 -10.05
CA ALA A 63 -17.97 19.35 -11.27
C ALA A 63 -17.68 18.41 -12.47
N GLU A 64 -16.44 17.95 -12.63
CA GLU A 64 -16.05 16.98 -13.66
C GLU A 64 -16.78 15.64 -13.48
N ARG A 65 -16.79 15.08 -12.27
CA ARG A 65 -17.46 13.81 -11.95
C ARG A 65 -18.95 13.84 -12.25
N LYS A 66 -19.64 14.93 -11.88
CA LYS A 66 -21.07 15.11 -12.17
C LYS A 66 -21.38 15.13 -13.67
N ARG A 67 -20.44 15.58 -14.51
CA ARG A 67 -20.59 15.58 -15.97
C ARG A 67 -20.38 14.20 -16.58
N LYS A 68 -19.49 13.37 -16.03
CA LYS A 68 -19.21 12.01 -16.52
C LYS A 68 -20.28 10.97 -16.16
N ASN A 69 -21.08 11.22 -15.12
CA ASN A 69 -22.16 10.33 -14.67
C ASN A 69 -23.54 10.69 -15.28
N ARG A 70 -23.59 11.58 -16.27
CA ARG A 70 -24.77 11.94 -17.07
C ARG A 70 -24.60 11.42 -18.48
#